data_AF-A0A949P6X1-F1
#
_entry.id   AF-A0A949P6X1-F1
#
_cell.length_a   1.000
_cell.length_b   1.000
_cell.length_c   1.000
_cell.angle_alpha   90.00
_cell.angle_beta   90.00
_cell.angle_gamma   90.00
#
_symmetry.space_group_name_H-M   'P 1'
#
loop_
_entity.id
_entity.type
_entity.pdbx_description
1 polymer ?
#
loop_
_entity_poly.entity_id
_entity_poly.type
_entity_poly.pdbx_seq_one_letter_code
_entity_poly.pdbx_strand_id
1 'polypeptide(L)'
;MYCPSCRSVETKVVDSRIAEEGNAIRRRRQCLECAHRFTTFERVDHAQLTVQKSDGSSEPFDRAKLIAGLTAATKGRSVTDDELQAIAVRVEDSVRLSGSSVTSANIGVAVL
;
A
#
# COMPACT_ATOMS: atom_id res chain seq x y z
N MET A 1 -10.13 -10.51 -17.10
CA MET A 1 -10.74 -10.88 -15.80
C MET A 1 -11.96 -11.73 -16.10
N TYR A 2 -12.15 -12.84 -15.39
CA TYR A 2 -13.29 -13.74 -15.62
C TYR A 2 -14.60 -13.15 -15.10
N CYS A 3 -15.71 -13.45 -15.79
CA CYS A 3 -17.06 -13.13 -15.30
C CYS A 3 -17.37 -13.96 -14.04
N PRO A 4 -17.80 -13.35 -12.93
CA PRO A 4 -18.12 -14.09 -11.71
C PRO A 4 -19.37 -14.98 -11.83
N SER A 5 -20.22 -14.75 -12.83
CA SER A 5 -21.47 -15.50 -13.04
C SER A 5 -21.28 -16.72 -13.97
N CYS A 6 -20.66 -16.54 -15.14
CA CYS A 6 -20.50 -17.62 -16.13
C CYS A 6 -19.05 -18.05 -16.39
N ARG A 7 -18.07 -17.42 -15.73
CA ARG A 7 -16.62 -17.66 -15.91
C ARG A 7 -16.04 -17.43 -17.30
N SER A 8 -16.78 -16.80 -18.23
CA SER A 8 -16.21 -16.34 -19.50
C SER A 8 -15.12 -15.28 -19.29
N VAL A 9 -14.14 -15.25 -20.20
CA VAL A 9 -13.08 -14.22 -20.25
C VAL A 9 -13.55 -12.93 -20.94
N GLU A 10 -14.62 -13.02 -21.75
CA GLU A 10 -15.11 -11.95 -22.60
C GLU A 10 -15.88 -10.92 -21.76
N THR A 11 -15.17 -9.87 -21.35
CA THR A 11 -15.71 -8.79 -20.50
C THR A 11 -15.27 -7.42 -21.02
N LYS A 12 -16.22 -6.48 -21.05
CA LYS A 12 -16.00 -5.10 -21.50
C LYS A 12 -16.06 -4.13 -20.32
N VAL A 13 -15.13 -3.18 -20.25
CA VAL A 13 -15.20 -2.04 -19.32
C VAL A 13 -16.22 -1.04 -19.84
N VAL A 14 -17.19 -0.67 -19.00
CA VAL A 14 -18.29 0.25 -19.36
C VAL A 14 -18.21 1.60 -18.62
N ASP A 15 -17.57 1.65 -17.46
CA ASP A 15 -17.34 2.87 -16.69
C ASP A 15 -16.04 2.71 -15.88
N SER A 16 -15.22 3.76 -15.83
CA SER A 16 -13.94 3.77 -15.11
C SER A 16 -13.81 5.09 -14.36
N ARG A 17 -13.58 5.04 -13.05
CA ARG A 17 -13.46 6.22 -12.18
C ARG A 17 -12.37 6.02 -11.15
N ILE A 18 -11.79 7.12 -10.67
CA ILE A 18 -10.91 7.14 -9.51
C ILE A 18 -11.74 6.80 -8.26
N ALA A 19 -11.15 6.02 -7.36
CA ALA A 19 -11.71 5.64 -6.07
C ALA A 19 -10.61 5.64 -4.99
N GLU A 20 -10.98 5.44 -3.72
CA GLU A 20 -10.04 5.37 -2.59
C GLU A 20 -9.11 6.60 -2.53
N GLU A 21 -9.69 7.79 -2.68
CA GLU A 21 -8.96 9.08 -2.63
C GLU A 21 -7.80 9.21 -3.64
N GLY A 22 -7.84 8.44 -4.74
CA GLY A 22 -6.76 8.44 -5.74
C GLY A 22 -6.00 7.12 -5.83
N ASN A 23 -6.11 6.27 -4.82
CA ASN A 23 -5.28 5.06 -4.70
C ASN A 23 -5.80 3.85 -5.49
N ALA A 24 -6.99 3.97 -6.09
CA ALA A 24 -7.57 2.89 -6.88
C ALA A 24 -8.33 3.39 -8.11
N ILE A 25 -8.40 2.55 -9.12
CA ILE A 25 -9.32 2.71 -10.26
C ILE A 25 -10.46 1.71 -10.10
N ARG A 26 -11.67 2.23 -9.89
CA ARG A 26 -12.90 1.42 -9.92
C ARG A 26 -13.37 1.28 -11.36
N ARG A 27 -13.51 0.04 -11.83
CA ARG A 27 -14.04 -0.28 -13.16
C ARG A 27 -15.34 -1.07 -13.05
N ARG A 28 -16.38 -0.60 -13.72
CA ARG A 28 -17.59 -1.39 -13.97
C ARG A 28 -17.38 -2.18 -15.26
N ARG A 29 -17.54 -3.50 -15.18
CA ARG A 29 -17.39 -4.44 -16.29
C ARG A 29 -18.74 -5.08 -16.61
N GLN A 30 -18.96 -5.42 -17.87
CA GLN A 30 -20.09 -6.19 -18.36
C GLN A 30 -19.56 -7.43 -19.11
N CYS A 31 -20.07 -8.62 -18.79
CA CYS A 31 -19.79 -9.82 -19.56
C CYS A 31 -20.49 -9.77 -20.92
N LEU A 32 -19.79 -10.15 -21.98
CA LEU A 32 -20.34 -10.15 -23.34
C LEU A 32 -21.21 -11.37 -23.64
N GLU A 33 -21.06 -12.46 -22.88
CA GLU A 33 -21.87 -13.68 -23.04
C GLU A 33 -23.19 -13.63 -22.25
N CYS A 34 -23.13 -13.35 -20.94
CA CYS A 34 -24.31 -13.43 -20.07
C CYS A 34 -24.88 -12.04 -19.66
N ALA A 35 -24.32 -10.96 -20.20
CA ALA A 35 -24.67 -9.57 -19.89
C ALA A 35 -24.50 -9.14 -18.40
N HIS A 36 -24.01 -10.02 -17.52
CA HIS A 36 -23.83 -9.73 -16.09
C HIS A 36 -22.84 -8.57 -15.88
N ARG A 37 -23.20 -7.65 -14.97
CA ARG A 37 -22.40 -6.46 -14.65
C ARG A 37 -21.77 -6.59 -13.26
N PHE A 38 -20.48 -6.37 -13.17
CA PHE A 38 -19.72 -6.46 -11.92
C PHE A 38 -18.68 -5.33 -11.82
N THR A 39 -18.15 -5.11 -10.63
CA THR A 39 -17.20 -4.04 -10.34
C THR A 39 -15.87 -4.63 -9.91
N THR A 40 -14.77 -4.07 -10.41
CA THR A 40 -13.41 -4.45 -10.07
C THR A 40 -12.64 -3.22 -9.62
N PHE A 41 -11.73 -3.40 -8.68
CA PHE A 41 -10.83 -2.34 -8.22
C PHE A 41 -9.42 -2.72 -8.65
N GLU A 42 -8.77 -1.82 -9.36
CA GLU A 42 -7.36 -1.94 -9.72
C GLU A 42 -6.59 -1.01 -8.79
N ARG A 43 -5.63 -1.58 -8.07
CA ARG A 43 -4.77 -0.88 -7.12
C ARG A 43 -3.34 -1.00 -7.60
N VAL A 44 -2.50 -0.03 -7.24
CA VAL A 44 -1.06 -0.17 -7.43
C VAL A 44 -0.59 -1.33 -6.57
N ASP A 45 -0.02 -2.35 -7.20
CA ASP A 45 0.63 -3.44 -6.49
C ASP A 45 2.00 -2.94 -6.04
N HIS A 46 2.07 -2.50 -4.79
CA HIS A 46 3.35 -2.12 -4.20
C HIS A 46 4.10 -3.41 -3.86
N ALA A 47 5.27 -3.61 -4.50
CA ALA A 47 6.18 -4.68 -4.12
C ALA A 47 6.38 -4.70 -2.59
N GLN A 48 6.38 -5.89 -1.99
CA GLN A 48 6.64 -6.04 -0.55
C GLN A 48 8.01 -5.44 -0.23
N LEU A 49 8.00 -4.33 0.51
CA LEU A 49 9.22 -3.71 1.00
C LEU A 49 9.78 -4.60 2.11
N THR A 50 11.00 -5.07 1.93
CA THR A 50 11.69 -5.94 2.91
C THR A 50 12.68 -5.12 3.72
N VAL A 51 12.70 -5.31 5.03
CA VAL A 51 13.62 -4.66 5.96
C VAL A 51 14.70 -5.65 6.38
N GLN A 52 15.96 -5.36 6.07
CA GLN A 52 17.12 -6.03 6.63
C GLN A 52 17.44 -5.46 8.01
N LYS A 53 17.38 -6.32 9.02
CA LYS A 53 17.67 -6.00 10.41
C LYS A 53 19.17 -6.06 10.67
N SER A 54 19.60 -5.43 11.76
CA SER A 54 21.02 -5.37 12.16
C SER A 54 21.59 -6.74 12.54
N ASP A 55 20.74 -7.71 12.89
CA ASP A 55 21.10 -9.10 13.18
C ASP A 55 21.20 -9.97 11.90
N GLY A 56 20.98 -9.39 10.72
CA GLY A 56 20.99 -10.08 9.43
C GLY A 56 19.66 -10.73 9.06
N SER A 57 18.65 -10.71 9.95
CA SER A 57 17.30 -11.19 9.60
C SER A 57 16.61 -10.25 8.62
N SER A 58 15.63 -10.76 7.88
CA SER A 58 14.80 -9.98 6.96
C SER A 58 13.34 -10.16 7.30
N GLU A 59 12.61 -9.05 7.41
CA GLU A 59 11.18 -9.04 7.68
C GLU A 59 10.44 -8.10 6.72
N PRO A 60 9.16 -8.34 6.41
CA PRO A 60 8.36 -7.36 5.70
C PRO A 60 8.31 -6.03 6.49
N PHE A 61 8.35 -4.92 5.76
CA PHE A 61 8.13 -3.61 6.34
C PHE A 61 6.75 -3.55 6.98
N ASP A 62 6.72 -3.20 8.26
CA ASP A 62 5.51 -3.07 9.05
C ASP A 62 5.42 -1.63 9.58
N ARG A 63 4.46 -0.88 9.03
CA ARG A 63 4.22 0.50 9.42
C ARG A 63 3.87 0.64 10.91
N ALA A 64 3.19 -0.34 11.49
CA ALA A 64 2.86 -0.31 12.92
C ALA A 64 4.12 -0.37 13.80
N LYS A 65 5.15 -1.14 13.39
CA LYS A 65 6.45 -1.16 14.08
C LYS A 65 7.17 0.19 13.97
N LEU A 66 7.11 0.83 12.81
CA LEU A 66 7.68 2.16 12.63
C LEU A 66 7.00 3.18 13.55
N ILE A 67 5.66 3.20 13.57
CA ILE A 67 4.89 4.10 14.44
C ILE A 67 5.22 3.84 15.91
N ALA A 68 5.24 2.58 16.36
CA ALA A 68 5.61 2.24 17.74
C ALA A 68 7.02 2.75 18.11
N GLY A 69 7.97 2.66 17.18
CA GLY A 69 9.32 3.21 17.34
C GLY A 69 9.32 4.74 17.43
N LEU A 70 8.55 5.42 16.57
CA LEU A 70 8.36 6.87 16.62
C LEU A 70 7.71 7.31 17.93
N THR A 71 6.63 6.67 18.36
CA THR A 71 5.96 6.93 19.64
C THR A 71 6.92 6.78 20.82
N ALA A 72 7.78 5.76 20.80
CA ALA A 72 8.80 5.58 21.82
C ALA A 72 9.85 6.70 21.81
N ALA A 73 10.28 7.14 20.63
CA ALA A 73 11.28 8.20 20.45
C ALA A 73 10.74 9.60 20.75
N THR A 74 9.44 9.84 20.58
CA THR A 74 8.77 11.12 20.84
C THR A 74 8.15 11.21 22.24
N LYS A 75 8.37 10.21 23.12
CA LYS A 75 7.90 10.25 24.52
C LYS A 75 8.30 11.56 25.20
N GLY A 76 7.31 12.22 25.81
CA GLY A 76 7.49 13.51 26.50
C GLY A 76 7.44 14.74 25.60
N ARG A 77 7.21 14.57 24.29
CA ARG A 77 6.92 15.66 23.34
C ARG A 77 5.44 15.69 23.00
N SER A 78 4.91 16.87 22.71
CA SER A 78 3.54 17.04 22.21
C SER A 78 3.49 16.68 20.72
N VAL A 79 3.45 15.38 20.42
CA VAL A 79 3.25 14.85 19.06
C VAL A 79 1.97 14.02 19.06
N THR A 80 1.06 14.33 18.16
CA THR A 80 -0.22 13.64 17.99
C THR A 80 -0.07 12.34 17.20
N ASP A 81 -1.02 11.41 17.33
CA ASP A 81 -1.00 10.17 16.55
C ASP A 81 -1.05 10.45 15.04
N ASP A 82 -1.88 11.42 14.62
CA ASP A 82 -2.01 11.82 13.21
C ASP A 82 -0.66 12.30 12.63
N GLU A 83 0.13 13.05 13.40
CA GLU A 83 1.48 13.47 12.97
C GLU A 83 2.42 12.28 12.83
N LEU A 84 2.34 11.29 13.73
CA LEU A 84 3.14 10.06 13.63
C LEU A 84 2.75 9.23 12.40
N GLN A 85 1.44 9.12 12.10
CA GLN A 85 0.94 8.47 10.89
C GLN A 85 1.47 9.18 9.63
N ALA A 86 1.41 10.51 9.60
CA ALA A 86 1.89 11.30 8.47
C ALA A 86 3.41 11.16 8.25
N ILE A 87 4.20 11.10 9.32
CA ILE A 87 5.64 10.78 9.22
C ILE A 87 5.84 9.37 8.68
N ALA A 88 5.11 8.39 9.21
CA ALA A 88 5.25 6.99 8.80
C ALA A 88 4.94 6.79 7.31
N VAL A 89 3.91 7.46 6.77
CA VAL A 89 3.58 7.46 5.33
C VAL A 89 4.73 8.03 4.52
N ARG A 90 5.26 9.21 4.89
CA ARG A 90 6.38 9.84 4.16
C ARG A 90 7.63 8.97 4.15
N VAL A 91 7.95 8.34 5.29
CA VAL A 91 9.08 7.41 5.41
C VAL A 91 8.88 6.19 4.53
N GLU A 92 7.69 5.58 4.57
CA GLU A 92 7.35 4.43 3.73
C GLU A 92 7.51 4.77 2.24
N ASP A 93 6.95 5.90 1.78
CA ASP A 93 7.06 6.35 0.40
C ASP A 93 8.51 6.61 -0.02
N SER A 94 9.27 7.33 0.80
CA SER A 94 10.70 7.60 0.54
C SER A 94 11.51 6.31 0.43
N VAL A 95 11.24 5.34 1.31
CA VAL A 95 11.96 4.08 1.32
C VAL A 95 11.55 3.20 0.14
N ARG A 96 10.28 3.21 -0.27
CA ARG A 96 9.82 2.48 -1.46
C ARG A 96 10.46 3.00 -2.75
N LEU A 97 10.76 4.30 -2.83
CA LEU A 97 11.50 4.88 -3.96
C LEU A 97 12.97 4.39 -4.02
N SER A 98 13.53 3.95 -2.89
CA SER A 98 14.90 3.43 -2.83
C SER A 98 15.03 1.96 -3.27
N GLY A 99 13.92 1.24 -3.45
CA GLY A 99 13.88 -0.12 -3.97
C GLY A 99 13.01 -1.09 -3.15
N SER A 100 13.15 -2.39 -3.42
CA SER A 100 12.36 -3.45 -2.77
C SER A 100 12.93 -3.92 -1.41
N SER A 101 14.14 -3.51 -1.05
CA SER A 101 14.79 -3.86 0.22
C SER A 101 15.51 -2.67 0.83
N VAL A 102 15.36 -2.47 2.13
CA VAL A 102 15.99 -1.39 2.89
C VAL A 102 16.62 -1.95 4.16
N THR A 103 17.67 -1.33 4.67
CA THR A 103 18.18 -1.66 6.01
C THR A 103 17.41 -0.89 7.09
N SER A 104 17.27 -1.49 8.27
CA SER A 104 16.70 -0.82 9.45
C SER A 104 17.40 0.51 9.80
N ALA A 105 18.71 0.61 9.55
CA ALA A 105 19.46 1.85 9.71
C ALA A 105 19.00 2.94 8.74
N ASN A 106 18.79 2.62 7.47
CA ASN A 106 18.31 3.58 6.46
C ASN A 106 16.89 4.06 6.75
N ILE A 107 16.02 3.21 7.33
CA ILE A 107 14.71 3.64 7.83
C ILE A 107 14.88 4.68 8.93
N GLY A 108 15.81 4.47 9.86
CA GLY A 108 16.12 5.44 10.92
C GLY A 108 16.62 6.79 10.38
N VAL A 109 17.41 6.78 9.30
CA VAL A 109 17.84 8.02 8.63
C VAL A 109 16.67 8.71 7.93
N ALA A 110 15.76 7.96 7.29
CA ALA A 110 14.60 8.53 6.60
C ALA A 110 13.58 9.17 7.54
N VAL A 111 13.64 8.87 8.85
CA VAL A 111 12.81 9.48 9.89
C VAL A 111 13.31 10.86 10.34
N LEU A 112 14.61 11.15 10.16
CA LEU A 112 15.26 12.41 10.58
C LEU A 112 15.01 13.54 9.57
#